data_AF-A0A1B6HYF4-F1
#
_entry.id   AF-A0A1B6HYF4-F1
#
_cell.length_a   1.000
_cell.length_b   1.000
_cell.length_c   1.000
_cell.angle_alpha   90.00
_cell.angle_beta   90.00
_cell.angle_gamma   90.00
#
_symmetry.space_group_name_H-M   'P 1'
#
loop_
_entity.id
_entity.type
_entity.pdbx_description
1 polymer ?
#
loop_
_entity_poly.entity_id
_entity_poly.type
_entity_poly.pdbx_seq_one_letter_code
_entity_poly.pdbx_strand_id
1 'polypeptide(L)'
;ASFLAHAASCVKDYQCLRNVQQSSRSSTAVNLHIDTTINITNTNAFLIADKKVCIVVRLDKMLVDSRQAKLSITLEGAKIMSISPTKAQYTCLRSEEIKAACGHVKMVRAEWHKQDNMWLVELTEEVDTVWSPNLHLKLLTLFKEMKALRN
;
A
#
# COMPACT_ATOMS: atom_id res chain seq x y z
N ALA A 1 0.06 -10.64 19.03
CA ALA A 1 0.10 -9.27 19.59
C ALA A 1 1.42 -8.96 20.34
N SER A 2 2.02 -9.91 21.08
CA SER A 2 3.25 -9.67 21.87
C SER A 2 4.47 -9.24 21.04
N PHE A 3 4.66 -9.80 19.85
CA PHE A 3 5.82 -9.49 18.99
C PHE A 3 5.83 -8.04 18.48
N LEU A 4 4.65 -7.46 18.21
CA LEU A 4 4.54 -6.06 17.74
C LEU A 4 4.82 -5.07 18.88
N ALA A 5 4.38 -5.38 20.09
CA ALA A 5 4.70 -4.59 21.28
C ALA A 5 6.19 -4.61 21.60
N HIS A 6 6.85 -5.76 21.44
CA HIS A 6 8.28 -5.90 21.66
C HIS A 6 9.11 -5.17 20.60
N ALA A 7 8.67 -5.20 19.34
CA ALA A 7 9.29 -4.44 18.26
C ALA A 7 9.17 -2.92 18.50
N ALA A 8 8.02 -2.45 18.96
CA ALA A 8 7.81 -1.04 19.29
C ALA A 8 8.72 -0.57 20.44
N SER A 9 8.93 -1.40 21.46
CA SER A 9 9.87 -1.11 22.55
C SER A 9 11.31 -1.01 22.02
N CYS A 10 11.75 -1.98 21.21
CA CYS A 10 13.09 -1.97 20.63
C CYS A 10 13.35 -0.72 19.77
N VAL A 11 12.38 -0.27 18.97
CA VAL A 11 12.53 0.96 18.17
C VAL A 11 12.69 2.19 19.06
N LYS A 12 11.94 2.25 20.16
CA LYS A 12 12.00 3.35 21.13
C LYS A 12 13.34 3.40 21.87
N ASP A 13 13.86 2.24 22.27
CA ASP A 13 15.17 2.13 22.92
C ASP A 13 16.30 2.52 21.97
N TYR A 14 16.20 2.15 20.69
CA TYR A 14 17.18 2.51 19.66
C TYR A 14 17.22 4.03 19.38
N GLN A 15 16.07 4.70 19.41
CA GLN A 15 15.98 6.15 19.25
C GLN A 15 16.60 6.91 20.43
N CYS A 16 16.44 6.40 21.65
CA CYS A 16 17.03 6.98 22.85
C CYS A 16 18.56 6.95 22.80
N LEU A 17 19.15 5.80 22.44
CA LEU A 17 20.59 5.62 22.29
C LEU A 17 21.19 6.55 21.22
N ARG A 18 20.49 6.75 20.10
CA ARG A 18 20.90 7.67 19.03
C ARG A 18 20.97 9.12 19.51
N ASN A 19 20.00 9.57 20.31
CA ASN A 19 19.95 10.94 20.81
C ASN A 19 21.05 11.25 21.83
N VAL A 20 21.43 10.27 22.67
CA VAL A 20 22.54 10.44 23.63
C VAL A 20 23.88 10.60 22.91
N GLN A 21 24.10 9.88 21.82
CA GLN A 21 25.35 9.89 21.06
C GLN A 21 25.52 11.13 20.14
N GLN A 22 24.45 11.89 19.91
CA GLN A 22 24.45 13.07 19.04
C GLN A 22 24.86 14.38 19.75
N SER A 23 24.97 14.38 21.10
CA SER A 23 25.29 15.58 21.89
C SER A 23 26.77 16.02 21.85
N SER A 24 27.69 15.20 21.31
CA SER A 24 29.14 15.47 21.33
C SER A 24 29.79 15.71 19.96
N ARG A 25 29.01 15.82 18.87
CA ARG A 25 29.53 16.17 17.54
C ARG A 25 28.93 17.49 17.05
N SER A 26 29.76 18.54 17.03
CA SER A 26 29.51 19.77 16.28
C SER A 26 29.21 19.40 14.82
N SER A 27 27.93 19.39 14.49
CA SER A 27 27.45 18.90 13.20
C SER A 27 27.47 20.07 12.22
N THR A 28 28.51 20.13 11.37
CA THR A 28 28.31 20.68 10.03
C THR A 28 27.16 19.90 9.42
N ALA A 29 26.07 20.61 9.08
CA ALA A 29 24.86 20.01 8.54
C ALA A 29 25.21 19.30 7.22
N VAL A 30 25.49 18.01 7.29
CA VAL A 30 25.58 17.15 6.11
C VAL A 30 24.16 17.09 5.58
N ASN A 31 23.91 17.81 4.49
CA ASN A 31 22.65 17.75 3.76
C ASN A 31 22.60 16.37 3.08
N LEU A 32 22.23 15.35 3.86
CA LEU A 32 22.16 13.97 3.43
C LEU A 32 20.99 13.85 2.46
N HIS A 33 21.33 13.90 1.17
CA HIS A 33 20.37 13.71 0.11
C HIS A 33 20.09 12.21 -0.05
N ILE A 34 18.84 11.81 0.23
CA ILE A 34 18.39 10.43 0.11
C ILE A 34 17.34 10.41 -0.99
N ASP A 35 17.75 9.95 -2.18
CA ASP A 35 16.83 9.53 -3.22
C ASP A 35 16.38 8.10 -2.92
N THR A 36 15.07 7.86 -2.92
CA THR A 36 14.50 6.56 -2.61
C THR A 36 13.62 6.11 -3.76
N THR A 37 14.03 5.03 -4.41
CA THR A 37 13.21 4.36 -5.43
C THR A 37 12.77 3.00 -4.90
N ILE A 38 11.45 2.79 -4.81
CA ILE A 38 10.83 1.54 -4.39
C ILE A 38 10.10 0.97 -5.59
N ASN A 39 10.48 -0.23 -6.01
CA ASN A 39 9.81 -0.96 -7.08
C ASN A 39 9.17 -2.22 -6.48
N ILE A 40 7.85 -2.30 -6.58
CA ILE A 40 7.03 -3.41 -6.10
C ILE A 40 6.44 -4.08 -7.33
N THR A 41 6.67 -5.38 -7.50
CA THR A 41 6.14 -6.15 -8.63
C THR A 41 5.41 -7.39 -8.16
N ASN A 42 4.43 -7.85 -8.95
CA ASN A 42 3.70 -9.10 -8.75
C ASN A 42 3.18 -9.32 -7.33
N THR A 43 2.64 -8.28 -6.72
CA THR A 43 2.20 -8.29 -5.32
C THR A 43 0.73 -8.65 -5.22
N ASN A 44 0.42 -9.55 -4.28
CA ASN A 44 -0.94 -9.93 -3.94
C ASN A 44 -1.19 -9.59 -2.48
N ALA A 45 -2.17 -8.73 -2.22
CA ALA A 45 -2.63 -8.40 -0.89
C ALA A 45 -3.98 -9.09 -0.63
N PHE A 46 -4.06 -9.80 0.48
CA PHE A 46 -5.25 -10.51 0.93
C PHE A 46 -5.79 -9.83 2.18
N LEU A 47 -7.04 -9.37 2.10
CA LEU A 47 -7.75 -8.71 3.19
C LEU A 47 -8.85 -9.66 3.67
N ILE A 48 -8.66 -10.23 4.85
CA ILE A 48 -9.55 -11.25 5.43
C ILE A 48 -10.04 -10.75 6.78
N ALA A 49 -11.35 -10.57 6.90
CA ALA A 49 -12.01 -10.10 8.12
C ALA A 49 -12.73 -11.23 8.87
N ASP A 50 -13.33 -12.18 8.14
CA ASP A 50 -14.05 -13.32 8.72
C ASP A 50 -14.13 -14.46 7.68
N LYS A 51 -14.70 -15.61 8.05
CA LYS A 51 -14.99 -16.78 7.19
C LYS A 51 -15.85 -16.47 5.97
N LYS A 52 -16.29 -15.22 5.75
CA LYS A 52 -17.14 -14.82 4.61
C LYS A 52 -16.62 -13.60 3.84
N VAL A 53 -15.60 -12.92 4.35
CA VAL A 53 -15.08 -11.68 3.75
C VAL A 53 -13.62 -11.87 3.37
N CYS A 54 -13.39 -11.99 2.05
CA CYS A 54 -12.07 -12.00 1.46
C CYS A 54 -12.05 -11.02 0.29
N ILE A 55 -11.15 -10.04 0.36
CA ILE A 55 -10.85 -9.15 -0.76
C ILE A 55 -9.39 -9.40 -1.15
N VAL A 56 -9.16 -9.59 -2.44
CA VAL A 56 -7.83 -9.74 -2.99
C VAL A 56 -7.55 -8.56 -3.90
N VAL A 57 -6.42 -7.92 -3.64
CA VAL A 57 -5.88 -6.85 -4.45
C VAL A 57 -4.60 -7.40 -5.07
N ARG A 58 -4.60 -7.50 -6.39
CA ARG A 58 -3.42 -7.87 -7.16
C ARG A 58 -2.86 -6.64 -7.83
N LEU A 59 -1.55 -6.48 -7.71
CA LEU A 59 -0.79 -5.36 -8.21
C LEU A 59 0.37 -5.91 -9.03
N ASP A 60 0.38 -5.64 -10.32
CA ASP A 60 1.38 -6.14 -11.25
C ASP A 60 2.68 -5.34 -11.07
N LYS A 61 2.60 -4.01 -11.02
CA LYS A 61 3.76 -3.15 -10.76
C LYS A 61 3.39 -1.82 -10.11
N MET A 62 4.18 -1.40 -9.12
CA MET A 62 4.14 -0.08 -8.54
C MET A 62 5.56 0.44 -8.34
N LEU A 63 5.83 1.62 -8.89
CA LEU A 63 7.08 2.33 -8.74
C LEU A 63 6.82 3.60 -7.94
N VAL A 64 7.51 3.76 -6.83
CA VAL A 64 7.55 5.00 -6.05
C VAL A 64 8.96 5.55 -6.17
N ASP A 65 9.13 6.66 -6.87
CA ASP A 65 10.38 7.37 -7.00
C ASP A 65 10.30 8.69 -6.23
N SER A 66 10.98 8.77 -5.10
CA SER A 66 11.07 9.96 -4.27
C SER A 66 12.42 10.62 -4.48
N ARG A 67 12.43 11.74 -5.19
CA ARG A 67 13.60 12.60 -5.38
C ARG A 67 13.46 13.92 -4.63
N GLN A 68 14.55 14.68 -4.56
CA GLN A 68 14.60 15.98 -3.88
C GLN A 68 13.42 16.90 -4.22
N ALA A 69 13.13 17.08 -5.51
CA ALA A 69 12.13 18.02 -6.00
C ALA A 69 10.77 17.39 -6.36
N LYS A 70 10.71 16.07 -6.51
CA LYS A 70 9.58 15.37 -7.08
C LYS A 70 9.35 14.02 -6.41
N LEU A 71 8.10 13.71 -6.10
CA LEU A 71 7.67 12.36 -5.75
C LEU A 71 6.81 11.85 -6.90
N SER A 72 7.21 10.76 -7.54
CA SER A 72 6.44 10.12 -8.62
C SER A 72 5.99 8.74 -8.16
N ILE A 73 4.71 8.43 -8.36
CA ILE A 73 4.08 7.16 -8.07
C ILE A 73 3.47 6.70 -9.38
N THR A 74 3.98 5.59 -9.91
CA THR A 74 3.41 4.94 -11.09
C THR A 74 2.86 3.59 -10.67
N LEU A 75 1.59 3.35 -10.95
CA LEU A 75 0.91 2.10 -10.71
C LEU A 75 0.44 1.55 -12.06
N GLU A 76 0.82 0.30 -12.33
CA GLU A 76 0.54 -0.40 -13.57
C GLU A 76 -0.08 -1.76 -13.22
N GLY A 77 -1.28 -1.99 -13.74
CA GLY A 77 -2.04 -3.21 -13.52
C GLY A 77 -2.42 -3.42 -12.04
N ALA A 78 -3.53 -2.84 -11.59
CA ALA A 78 -4.16 -3.25 -10.33
C ALA A 78 -5.54 -3.85 -10.59
N LYS A 79 -5.82 -4.99 -9.94
CA LYS A 79 -7.12 -5.66 -9.96
C LYS A 79 -7.60 -5.92 -8.55
N ILE A 80 -8.85 -5.53 -8.28
CA ILE A 80 -9.52 -5.78 -7.02
C ILE A 80 -10.60 -6.81 -7.28
N MET A 81 -10.64 -7.87 -6.47
CA MET A 81 -11.67 -8.89 -6.53
C MET A 81 -12.21 -9.19 -5.14
N SER A 82 -13.51 -9.49 -5.10
CA SER A 82 -14.14 -10.03 -3.92
C SER A 82 -14.31 -11.52 -4.06
N ILE A 83 -13.67 -12.28 -3.18
CA ILE A 83 -13.82 -13.74 -3.12
C ILE A 83 -14.80 -14.05 -1.99
N SER A 84 -15.69 -14.99 -2.25
CA SER A 84 -16.45 -15.64 -1.19
C SER A 84 -15.73 -16.94 -0.86
N PRO A 85 -15.19 -17.10 0.36
CA PRO A 85 -14.49 -18.33 0.74
C PRO A 85 -15.45 -19.53 0.65
N THR A 86 -15.21 -20.38 -0.35
CA THR A 86 -15.87 -21.68 -0.48
C THR A 86 -15.09 -22.73 0.30
N LYS A 87 -15.72 -23.86 0.64
CA LYS A 87 -15.03 -25.02 1.25
C LYS A 87 -13.93 -25.63 0.34
N ALA A 88 -13.87 -25.22 -0.93
CA ALA A 88 -12.85 -25.64 -1.89
C ALA A 88 -11.59 -24.76 -1.77
N GLN A 89 -10.42 -25.36 -1.99
CA GLN A 89 -9.12 -24.67 -2.03
C GLN A 89 -9.17 -23.54 -3.06
N TYR A 90 -8.77 -22.32 -2.66
CA TYR A 90 -8.71 -21.19 -3.59
C TYR A 90 -7.47 -21.30 -4.47
N THR A 91 -7.65 -21.47 -5.77
CA THR A 91 -6.56 -21.53 -6.74
C THR A 91 -6.03 -20.12 -6.99
N CYS A 92 -4.72 -19.91 -6.85
CA CYS A 92 -4.07 -18.64 -7.20
C CYS A 92 -4.09 -18.44 -8.72
N LEU A 93 -5.15 -17.81 -9.24
CA LEU A 93 -5.29 -17.45 -10.65
C LEU A 93 -4.41 -16.25 -11.01
N ARG A 94 -4.00 -16.16 -12.28
CA ARG A 94 -3.26 -15.02 -12.81
C ARG A 94 -4.17 -13.78 -12.92
N SER A 95 -3.64 -12.56 -12.83
CA SER A 95 -4.41 -11.30 -12.95
C SER A 95 -5.36 -11.32 -14.16
N GLU A 96 -4.89 -11.83 -15.28
CA GLU A 96 -5.58 -11.90 -16.56
C GLU A 96 -6.76 -12.88 -16.57
N GLU A 97 -6.72 -13.92 -15.72
CA GLU A 97 -7.73 -14.98 -15.64
C GLU A 97 -8.91 -14.58 -14.73
N ILE A 98 -8.79 -13.44 -14.05
CA ILE A 98 -9.82 -12.88 -13.18
C ILE A 98 -10.88 -12.20 -14.05
N LYS A 99 -11.96 -12.93 -14.36
CA LYS A 99 -13.12 -12.42 -15.12
C LYS A 99 -14.09 -11.56 -14.29
N ALA A 100 -14.03 -11.65 -12.96
CA ALA A 100 -14.96 -11.00 -12.03
C ALA A 100 -14.24 -9.96 -11.14
N ALA A 101 -13.44 -9.09 -11.74
CA ALA A 101 -12.83 -7.99 -11.01
C ALA A 101 -13.89 -6.92 -10.68
N CYS A 102 -13.89 -6.48 -9.42
CA CYS A 102 -14.72 -5.36 -8.96
C CYS A 102 -14.05 -4.01 -9.25
N GLY A 103 -12.76 -4.04 -9.57
CA GLY A 103 -12.00 -2.88 -10.01
C GLY A 103 -10.82 -3.33 -10.85
N HIS A 104 -10.56 -2.64 -11.94
CA HIS A 104 -9.40 -2.80 -12.79
C HIS A 104 -8.83 -1.41 -13.09
N VAL A 105 -7.54 -1.26 -12.84
CA VAL A 105 -6.78 -0.05 -13.11
C VAL A 105 -5.61 -0.47 -13.98
N LYS A 106 -5.59 -0.02 -15.23
CA LYS A 106 -4.54 -0.41 -16.17
C LYS A 106 -3.26 0.40 -15.93
N MET A 107 -3.37 1.73 -15.84
CA MET A 107 -2.24 2.59 -15.50
C MET A 107 -2.70 3.88 -14.82
N VAL A 108 -2.05 4.22 -13.70
CA VAL A 108 -2.20 5.50 -12.98
C VAL A 108 -0.82 6.06 -12.70
N ARG A 109 -0.61 7.33 -13.02
CA ARG A 109 0.60 8.08 -12.68
C ARG A 109 0.23 9.27 -11.82
N ALA A 110 0.84 9.38 -10.65
CA ALA A 110 0.68 10.52 -9.76
C ALA A 110 2.05 11.12 -9.48
N GLU A 111 2.20 12.42 -9.69
CA GLU A 111 3.44 13.14 -9.50
C GLU A 111 3.20 14.38 -8.63
N TRP A 112 4.02 14.53 -7.61
CA TRP A 112 4.02 15.68 -6.72
C TRP A 112 5.25 16.52 -6.96
N HIS A 113 5.03 17.77 -7.35
CA HIS A 113 6.07 18.76 -7.56
C HIS A 113 6.19 19.62 -6.30
N LYS A 114 7.28 19.46 -5.54
CA LYS A 114 7.47 20.19 -4.27
C LYS A 114 7.67 21.69 -4.46
N GLN A 115 8.17 22.10 -5.62
CA GLN A 115 8.49 23.49 -5.90
C GLN A 115 7.23 24.35 -6.09
N ASP A 116 6.22 23.79 -6.76
CA ASP A 116 4.94 24.46 -7.04
C ASP A 116 3.81 23.97 -6.11
N ASN A 117 4.08 22.99 -5.25
CA ASN A 117 3.11 22.34 -4.36
C ASN A 117 1.89 21.79 -5.13
N MET A 118 2.14 21.19 -6.30
CA MET A 118 1.11 20.69 -7.21
C MET A 118 1.13 19.17 -7.33
N TRP A 119 -0.06 18.56 -7.33
CA TRP A 119 -0.27 17.16 -7.74
C TRP A 119 -0.68 17.11 -9.20
N LEU A 120 0.05 16.35 -10.00
CA LEU A 120 -0.34 15.91 -11.32
C LEU A 120 -0.80 14.46 -11.21
N VAL A 121 -2.07 14.20 -11.50
CA VAL A 121 -2.62 12.83 -11.53
C VAL A 121 -3.12 12.54 -12.93
N GLU A 122 -2.55 11.52 -13.54
CA GLU A 122 -2.89 11.08 -14.88
C GLU A 122 -3.43 9.65 -14.81
N LEU A 123 -4.66 9.49 -15.32
CA LEU A 123 -5.25 8.21 -15.66
C LEU A 123 -5.04 8.02 -17.16
N THR A 124 -4.14 7.13 -17.54
CA THR A 124 -3.64 7.11 -18.93
C THR A 124 -4.39 6.14 -19.84
N GLU A 125 -4.96 5.07 -19.29
CA GLU A 125 -5.57 4.03 -20.12
C GLU A 125 -7.01 3.72 -19.71
N GLU A 126 -7.24 2.90 -18.67
CA GLU A 126 -8.59 2.46 -18.31
C GLU A 126 -8.70 2.23 -16.80
N VAL A 127 -9.79 2.73 -16.21
CA VAL A 127 -10.19 2.44 -14.83
C VAL A 127 -11.63 1.98 -14.84
N ASP A 128 -11.82 0.67 -14.75
CA ASP A 128 -13.13 0.05 -14.63
C ASP A 128 -13.40 -0.23 -13.18
N THR A 129 -14.51 0.30 -12.65
CA THR A 129 -14.96 -0.04 -11.30
C THR A 129 -16.39 -0.52 -11.34
N VAL A 130 -16.62 -1.71 -10.79
CA VAL A 130 -17.94 -2.30 -10.65
C VAL A 130 -18.29 -2.28 -9.18
N TRP A 131 -19.13 -1.31 -8.82
CA TRP A 131 -19.65 -1.20 -7.47
C TRP A 131 -20.83 -2.14 -7.27
N SER A 132 -20.83 -2.91 -6.18
CA SER A 132 -21.99 -3.71 -5.77
C SER A 132 -22.26 -3.54 -4.28
N PRO A 133 -23.52 -3.68 -3.83
CA PRO A 133 -23.85 -3.66 -2.40
C PRO A 133 -23.06 -4.71 -1.59
N ASN A 134 -22.79 -5.87 -2.18
CA ASN A 134 -22.01 -6.92 -1.54
C ASN A 134 -20.55 -6.50 -1.32
N LEU A 135 -19.93 -5.88 -2.34
CA LEU A 135 -18.58 -5.31 -2.22
C LEU A 135 -18.54 -4.22 -1.15
N HIS A 136 -19.52 -3.32 -1.15
CA HIS A 136 -19.62 -2.25 -0.16
C HIS A 136 -19.67 -2.79 1.27
N LEU A 137 -20.53 -3.78 1.53
CA LEU A 137 -20.64 -4.39 2.86
C LEU A 137 -19.34 -5.10 3.29
N LYS A 138 -18.67 -5.79 2.37
CA LYS A 138 -17.38 -6.44 2.64
C LYS A 138 -16.29 -5.41 2.99
N LEU A 139 -16.19 -4.32 2.24
CA LEU A 139 -15.27 -3.21 2.55
C LEU A 139 -15.59 -2.57 3.90
N LEU A 140 -16.87 -2.31 4.18
CA LEU A 140 -17.30 -1.74 5.45
C LEU A 140 -16.90 -2.61 6.64
N THR A 141 -17.08 -3.93 6.55
CA THR A 141 -16.64 -4.88 7.59
C THR A 141 -15.13 -4.81 7.78
N LEU A 142 -14.35 -4.85 6.69
CA LEU A 142 -12.89 -4.73 6.75
C LEU A 142 -12.44 -3.42 7.42
N PHE A 143 -13.03 -2.28 7.06
CA PHE A 143 -12.68 -1.01 7.68
C PHE A 143 -13.03 -0.96 9.17
N LYS A 144 -14.16 -1.57 9.57
CA LYS A 144 -14.53 -1.67 10.99
C LYS A 144 -13.51 -2.49 11.77
N GLU A 145 -13.08 -3.63 11.24
CA GLU A 145 -12.09 -4.49 11.91
C GLU A 145 -10.70 -3.87 11.95
N MET A 146 -10.24 -3.24 10.86
CA MET A 146 -8.98 -2.49 10.88
C MET A 146 -9.01 -1.35 11.90
N LYS A 147 -10.15 -0.67 12.06
CA LYS A 147 -10.33 0.35 13.09
C LYS A 147 -10.30 -0.26 14.49
N ALA A 148 -10.88 -1.44 14.68
CA ALA A 148 -10.84 -2.16 15.94
C ALA A 148 -9.44 -2.65 16.31
N LEU A 149 -8.60 -3.00 15.33
CA LEU A 149 -7.18 -3.36 15.55
C LEU A 149 -6.29 -2.17 15.91
N ARG A 150 -6.70 -0.95 15.53
CA ARG A 150 -5.93 0.28 15.77
C ARG A 150 -6.18 0.86 17.16
N ASN A 151 -7.33 0.56 17.76
CA ASN A 151 -7.69 0.95 19.13
C ASN A 151 -7.31 -0.15 20.12
#